data_AF-A0A1A8BUF0-F1
#
_entry.id   AF-A0A1A8BUF0-F1
#
_cell.length_a   1.000
_cell.length_b   1.000
_cell.length_c   1.000
_cell.angle_alpha   90.00
_cell.angle_beta   90.00
_cell.angle_gamma   90.00
#
_symmetry.space_group_name_H-M   'P 1'
#
loop_
_entity.id
_entity.type
_entity.pdbx_description
1 polymer ?
#
loop_
_entity_poly.entity_id
_entity_poly.type
_entity_poly.pdbx_seq_one_letter_code
_entity_poly.pdbx_strand_id
1 'polypeptide(L)' 'CGVENIRRAESLNGNPLFMKALADLVQSHLKSNEPCSRQLTLRCPLCTNPTCGETKAFFSSQKL' A
#
# COMPACT_ATOMS: atom_id res chain seq x y z
N CYS A 1 -35.00 -21.16 5.86
CA CYS A 1 -33.93 -20.71 4.95
C CYS A 1 -34.59 -19.95 3.80
N GLY A 2 -34.16 -18.72 3.50
CA GLY A 2 -34.86 -17.83 2.56
C GLY A 2 -33.99 -16.68 2.04
N VAL A 3 -32.71 -16.95 1.74
CA VAL A 3 -31.86 -15.95 1.09
C VAL A 3 -32.27 -15.89 -0.38
N GLU A 4 -32.64 -14.70 -0.86
CA GLU A 4 -33.10 -14.51 -2.23
C GLU A 4 -31.93 -14.21 -3.18
N ASN A 5 -30.93 -13.45 -2.72
CA ASN A 5 -29.79 -13.06 -3.54
C ASN A 5 -28.53 -12.87 -2.69
N ILE A 6 -27.42 -13.45 -3.16
CA ILE A 6 -26.06 -13.13 -2.73
C ILE A 6 -25.27 -12.80 -3.99
N ARG A 7 -24.66 -11.61 -4.04
CA ARG A 7 -23.85 -11.17 -5.18
C ARG A 7 -22.54 -10.58 -4.68
N ARG A 8 -21.55 -10.55 -5.58
CA ARG A 8 -20.23 -9.96 -5.36
C ARG A 8 -20.01 -8.91 -6.44
N ALA A 9 -19.50 -7.74 -6.03
CA ALA A 9 -19.06 -6.73 -6.96
C ALA A 9 -17.92 -7.27 -7.86
N GLU A 10 -17.80 -6.71 -9.06
CA GLU A 10 -16.67 -6.99 -9.93
C GLU A 10 -15.36 -6.56 -9.26
N SER A 11 -14.28 -7.29 -9.57
CA SER A 11 -12.94 -6.86 -9.20
C SER A 11 -12.53 -5.63 -10.03
N LEU A 12 -11.53 -4.88 -9.59
CA LEU A 12 -11.13 -3.61 -10.24
C LEU A 12 -10.70 -3.79 -11.71
N ASN A 13 -10.14 -4.95 -12.07
CA ASN A 13 -9.86 -5.39 -13.44
C ASN A 13 -9.24 -4.29 -14.33
N GLY A 14 -9.76 -4.12 -15.55
CA GLY A 14 -9.34 -3.11 -16.51
C GLY A 14 -10.08 -1.77 -16.37
N ASN A 15 -10.59 -1.44 -15.17
CA ASN A 15 -11.31 -0.18 -14.99
C ASN A 15 -10.36 1.01 -15.22
N PRO A 16 -10.65 1.91 -16.18
CA PRO A 16 -9.75 3.02 -16.51
C PRO A 16 -9.56 4.01 -15.35
N LEU A 17 -10.55 4.14 -14.45
CA LEU A 17 -10.41 4.95 -13.25
C LEU A 17 -9.39 4.36 -12.28
N PHE A 18 -9.32 3.03 -12.17
CA PHE A 18 -8.33 2.37 -11.32
C PHE A 18 -6.91 2.56 -11.88
N MET A 19 -6.73 2.44 -13.20
CA MET A 19 -5.45 2.73 -13.85
C MET A 19 -5.01 4.18 -13.62
N LYS A 20 -5.94 5.14 -13.73
CA LYS A 20 -5.68 6.53 -13.41
C LYS A 20 -5.27 6.71 -11.94
N ALA A 21 -5.95 6.05 -11.01
CA ALA A 21 -5.62 6.13 -9.59
C ALA A 21 -4.20 5.61 -9.28
N LEU A 22 -3.75 4.55 -9.96
CA LEU A 22 -2.36 4.08 -9.85
C LEU A 22 -1.35 5.13 -10.34
N ALA A 23 -1.65 5.80 -11.46
CA ALA A 23 -0.82 6.88 -11.98
C ALA A 23 -0.77 8.08 -11.02
N ASP A 24 -1.92 8.46 -10.45
CA ASP A 24 -2.03 9.56 -9.48
C ASP A 24 -1.27 9.26 -8.18
N LEU A 25 -1.27 8.00 -7.73
CA LEU A 25 -0.52 7.55 -6.54
C LEU A 25 1.00 7.73 -6.75
N VAL A 26 1.53 7.28 -7.90
CA VAL A 26 2.95 7.44 -8.23
C VAL A 26 3.31 8.91 -8.39
N GLN A 27 2.47 9.70 -9.08
CA GLN A 27 2.70 11.14 -9.23
C GLN A 27 2.77 11.84 -7.87
N SER A 28 1.85 11.53 -6.97
CA SER A 28 1.81 12.14 -5.63
C SER A 28 3.02 11.74 -4.79
N HIS A 29 3.45 10.48 -4.87
CA HIS A 29 4.65 10.00 -4.17
C HIS A 29 5.94 10.67 -4.67
N LEU A 30 6.10 10.82 -5.99
CA LEU A 30 7.25 11.53 -6.55
C LEU A 30 7.27 13.01 -6.13
N LYS A 31 6.10 13.65 -6.05
CA LYS A 31 5.96 15.04 -5.59
C LYS A 31 6.23 15.21 -4.10
N SER A 32 5.89 14.22 -3.26
CA SER A 32 6.06 14.33 -1.81
C SER A 32 7.53 14.23 -1.38
N ASN A 33 8.38 13.62 -2.23
CA ASN A 33 9.77 13.34 -1.91
C ASN A 33 9.93 12.58 -0.58
N GLU A 34 8.96 11.72 -0.25
CA GLU A 34 8.99 10.86 0.93
C GLU A 34 9.35 9.44 0.49
N PRO A 35 10.38 8.79 1.07
CA PRO A 35 10.82 7.48 0.60
C PRO A 35 9.88 6.35 1.05
N CYS A 36 9.05 6.59 2.07
CA CYS A 36 8.00 5.67 2.51
C CYS A 36 6.96 6.38 3.39
N SER A 37 5.81 5.72 3.61
CA SER A 37 4.79 6.21 4.53
C SER A 37 5.27 6.22 5.99
N ARG A 38 4.71 7.11 6.82
CA ARG A 38 4.91 7.12 8.28
C ARG A 38 4.63 5.76 8.93
N GLN A 39 3.62 5.02 8.46
CA GLN A 39 3.21 3.73 9.04
C GLN A 39 4.27 2.65 8.82
N LEU A 40 5.02 2.71 7.72
CA LEU A 40 6.06 1.72 7.45
C LEU A 40 7.15 1.73 8.53
N THR A 41 7.42 2.86 9.17
CA THR A 41 8.46 2.95 10.20
C THR A 41 8.08 2.22 11.49
N LEU A 42 6.80 1.87 11.68
CA LEU A 42 6.31 1.14 12.84
C LEU A 42 6.33 -0.37 12.61
N ARG A 43 6.98 -1.13 13.51
CA ARG A 43 6.87 -2.60 13.52
C ARG A 43 5.58 -3.04 14.21
N CYS A 44 5.07 -4.21 13.83
CA CYS A 44 3.99 -4.85 14.57
C CYS A 44 4.43 -5.06 16.04
N PRO A 45 3.53 -4.92 17.03
CA PRO A 45 3.90 -4.95 18.45
C PRO A 45 4.64 -6.22 18.91
N LEU A 46 4.38 -7.36 18.26
CA LEU A 46 4.98 -8.66 18.59
C LEU A 46 5.82 -9.22 17.43
N CYS A 47 6.43 -8.33 16.63
CA CYS A 47 7.21 -8.75 15.47
C CYS A 47 8.48 -9.50 15.89
N THR A 48 8.58 -10.78 15.54
CA THR A 48 9.78 -11.62 15.78
C THR A 48 10.70 -11.74 14.57
N ASN A 49 10.26 -11.31 13.38
CA ASN A 49 11.06 -11.36 12.16
C ASN A 49 12.06 -10.17 12.11
N PRO A 50 13.38 -10.41 12.15
CA PRO A 50 14.38 -9.34 12.14
C PRO A 50 14.42 -8.55 10.82
N THR A 51 14.14 -9.21 9.68
CA THR A 51 14.12 -8.57 8.36
C THR A 51 13.09 -7.44 8.28
N CYS A 52 12.00 -7.53 9.06
CA CYS A 52 11.04 -6.44 9.14
C CYS A 52 11.61 -5.15 9.73
N GLY A 53 12.66 -5.19 10.54
CA GLY A 53 13.37 -3.99 11.01
C GLY A 53 14.32 -3.46 9.94
N GLU A 54 15.09 -4.37 9.33
CA GLU A 54 16.06 -4.06 8.27
C GLU A 54 15.38 -3.40 7.06
N THR A 55 14.26 -3.94 6.58
CA THR A 55 13.50 -3.36 5.46
C THR A 55 13.02 -1.94 5.76
N LYS A 56 12.60 -1.66 7.01
CA LYS A 56 12.17 -0.31 7.39
C LYS A 56 13.33 0.67 7.40
N ALA A 57 14.46 0.25 7.97
CA ALA A 57 15.69 1.04 7.94
C ALA A 57 16.15 1.30 6.50
N PHE A 58 16.08 0.30 5.63
CA PHE A 58 16.41 0.42 4.21
C PHE A 58 15.62 1.55 3.54
N PHE A 59 14.28 1.51 3.58
CA PHE A 59 13.48 2.55 2.91
C PHE A 59 13.58 3.92 3.59
N SER A 60 13.63 3.99 4.92
CA SER A 60 13.70 5.29 5.62
C SER A 60 15.05 6.01 5.51
N SER A 61 16.11 5.34 5.07
CA SER A 61 17.46 5.90 4.94
C SER A 61 17.91 6.15 3.49
N GLN A 62 16.99 6.07 2.52
CA GLN A 62 17.32 6.35 1.12
C GLN A 62 17.77 7.81 0.94
N LYS A 63 18.76 8.01 0.05
CA LYS A 63 19.13 9.35 -0.43
C LYS A 63 18.15 9.74 -1.55
N LEU A 64 17.56 10.91 -1.42
CA LEU A 64 16.65 11.51 -2.40
C LEU A 64 17.39 12.53 -3.26
#